data_AF-A0A450S7G7-F1
#
_entry.id   AF-A0A450S7G7-F1
#
_cell.length_a   1.000
_cell.length_b   1.000
_cell.length_c   1.000
_cell.angle_alpha   90.00
_cell.angle_beta   90.00
_cell.angle_gamma   90.00
#
_symmetry.space_group_name_H-M   'P 1'
#
loop_
_entity.id
_entity.type
_entity.pdbx_description
1 polymer ?
#
loop_
_entity_poly.entity_id
_entity_poly.type
_entity_poly.pdbx_seq_one_letter_code
_entity_poly.pdbx_strand_id
1 'polypeptide(L)'
;MGTNMSISTKIKSMREACGLTQAQMPALLGIPLGTWRNFEQKDVGPSFLHLQQIAAEEQFFRFLLWLVADRVCPECGQIDVDMMMEVKRHKMAALVSGGRSYDPNEIVVTDADILDYFRSKSSVASDVSHPFQGFIDDIAGVCDRHRSQGR
;
A
#
# COMPACT_ATOMS: atom_id res chain seq x y z
N MET A 1 20.55 -2.45 3.40
CA MET A 1 20.21 -3.85 3.06
C MET A 1 18.77 -4.05 3.52
N GLY A 2 17.82 -4.13 2.59
CA GLY A 2 16.41 -4.34 2.95
C GLY A 2 16.23 -5.70 3.60
N THR A 3 15.60 -5.75 4.76
CA THR A 3 15.24 -6.99 5.44
C THR A 3 14.17 -7.70 4.61
N ASN A 4 14.58 -8.70 3.83
CA ASN A 4 13.67 -9.46 2.98
C ASN A 4 12.71 -10.29 3.86
N MET A 5 11.51 -9.76 4.10
CA MET A 5 10.45 -10.46 4.84
C MET A 5 9.94 -11.63 4.01
N SER A 6 9.70 -12.78 4.66
CA SER A 6 9.06 -13.90 3.98
C SER A 6 7.64 -13.54 3.51
N ILE A 7 7.19 -14.18 2.44
CA ILE A 7 5.86 -13.92 1.88
C ILE A 7 4.74 -14.18 2.89
N SER A 8 4.91 -15.20 3.75
CA SER A 8 3.94 -15.50 4.81
C SER A 8 3.85 -14.37 5.83
N THR A 9 5.01 -13.82 6.23
CA THR A 9 5.08 -12.67 7.13
C THR A 9 4.41 -11.46 6.49
N LYS A 10 4.69 -11.17 5.20
CA LYS A 10 4.07 -10.04 4.50
C LYS A 10 2.55 -10.14 4.46
N ILE A 11 2.01 -11.32 4.11
CA ILE A 11 0.55 -11.56 4.05
C ILE A 11 -0.09 -11.41 5.43
N LYS A 12 0.55 -11.95 6.47
CA LYS A 12 0.09 -11.81 7.85
C LYS A 12 0.09 -10.34 8.30
N SER A 13 1.18 -9.63 8.07
CA SER A 13 1.33 -8.21 8.42
C SER A 13 0.33 -7.33 7.68
N MET A 14 0.08 -7.61 6.39
CA MET A 14 -0.95 -6.93 5.61
C MET A 14 -2.34 -7.10 6.25
N ARG A 15 -2.71 -8.34 6.59
CA ARG A 15 -4.01 -8.62 7.22
C ARG A 15 -4.16 -7.87 8.55
N GLU A 16 -3.12 -7.89 9.38
CA GLU A 16 -3.12 -7.23 10.69
C GLU A 16 -3.18 -5.71 10.55
N ALA A 17 -2.48 -5.13 9.58
CA ALA A 17 -2.55 -3.71 9.27
C ALA A 17 -3.96 -3.28 8.85
N CYS A 18 -4.72 -4.16 8.17
CA CYS A 18 -6.12 -3.96 7.83
C CYS A 18 -7.09 -4.20 9.00
N GLY A 19 -6.62 -4.62 10.18
CA GLY A 19 -7.48 -4.89 11.34
C GLY A 19 -8.34 -6.16 11.20
N LEU A 20 -7.99 -7.05 10.27
CA LEU A 20 -8.79 -8.24 9.95
C LEU A 20 -8.29 -9.47 10.72
N THR A 21 -9.24 -10.29 11.17
CA THR A 21 -8.93 -11.63 11.71
C THR A 21 -8.55 -12.60 10.59
N GLN A 22 -7.85 -13.69 10.95
CA GLN A 22 -7.47 -14.75 10.02
C GLN A 22 -8.70 -15.42 9.35
N ALA A 23 -9.90 -15.30 9.91
CA ALA A 23 -11.13 -15.80 9.33
C ALA A 23 -11.84 -14.80 8.39
N GLN A 24 -11.80 -13.50 8.72
CA GLN A 24 -12.47 -12.46 7.92
C GLN A 24 -11.79 -12.24 6.57
N MET A 25 -10.46 -12.18 6.56
CA MET A 25 -9.65 -11.93 5.36
C MET A 25 -9.96 -12.91 4.20
N PRO A 26 -9.83 -14.25 4.38
CA PRO A 26 -10.19 -15.20 3.34
C PRO A 26 -11.67 -15.16 2.92
N ALA A 27 -12.57 -14.86 3.86
CA ALA A 27 -14.00 -14.76 3.57
C ALA A 27 -14.31 -13.60 2.62
N LEU A 28 -13.64 -12.45 2.78
CA LEU A 28 -13.76 -11.31 1.86
C LEU A 28 -13.24 -11.64 0.46
N LEU A 29 -12.13 -12.37 0.39
CA LEU A 29 -11.45 -12.70 -0.86
C LEU A 29 -12.03 -13.91 -1.62
N GLY A 30 -12.98 -14.62 -1.01
CA GLY A 30 -13.47 -15.90 -1.54
C GLY A 30 -12.41 -17.00 -1.57
N ILE A 31 -11.44 -16.96 -0.64
CA ILE A 31 -10.35 -17.94 -0.52
C ILE A 31 -10.69 -18.89 0.65
N PRO A 32 -10.52 -20.22 0.52
CA PRO A 32 -10.72 -21.13 1.64
C PRO A 32 -9.79 -20.82 2.82
N LEU A 33 -10.33 -20.82 4.06
CA LEU A 33 -9.54 -20.53 5.27
C LEU A 33 -8.30 -21.42 5.43
N GLY A 34 -8.41 -22.71 5.07
CA GLY A 34 -7.26 -23.63 5.11
C GLY A 34 -6.14 -23.21 4.15
N THR A 35 -6.50 -22.70 2.97
CA THR A 35 -5.55 -22.17 1.99
C THR A 35 -4.89 -20.90 2.52
N TRP A 36 -5.66 -19.97 3.08
CA TRP A 36 -5.13 -18.74 3.67
C TRP A 36 -4.18 -19.00 4.85
N ARG A 37 -4.50 -19.97 5.71
CA ARG A 37 -3.59 -20.42 6.78
C ARG A 37 -2.26 -20.93 6.25
N ASN A 38 -2.25 -21.64 5.11
CA ASN A 38 -1.00 -22.08 4.49
C ASN A 38 -0.17 -20.88 4.03
N PHE A 39 -0.80 -19.84 3.50
CA PHE A 39 -0.10 -18.61 3.11
C PHE A 39 0.60 -17.95 4.30
N GLU A 40 -0.08 -17.85 5.46
CA GLU A 40 0.49 -17.20 6.65
C GLU A 40 1.48 -18.06 7.45
N GLN A 41 1.48 -19.39 7.29
CA GLN A 41 2.22 -20.28 8.19
C GLN A 41 3.30 -21.13 7.50
N LYS A 42 3.16 -21.44 6.21
CA LYS A 42 3.99 -22.44 5.53
C LYS A 42 4.93 -21.86 4.47
N ASP A 43 5.02 -20.53 4.39
CA ASP A 43 5.73 -19.83 3.30
C ASP A 43 5.29 -20.29 1.89
N VAL A 44 4.07 -20.82 1.78
CA VAL A 44 3.46 -21.14 0.50
C VAL A 44 2.92 -19.83 -0.08
N GLY A 45 3.61 -19.30 -1.09
CA GLY A 45 3.15 -18.10 -1.76
C GLY A 45 1.77 -18.28 -2.41
N PRO A 46 0.94 -17.23 -2.47
CA PRO A 46 -0.32 -17.25 -3.20
C PRO A 46 -0.06 -17.52 -4.69
N SER A 47 -0.92 -18.33 -5.32
CA SER A 47 -0.89 -18.46 -6.78
C SER A 47 -1.32 -17.16 -7.46
N PHE A 48 -1.07 -17.03 -8.76
CA PHE A 48 -1.50 -15.87 -9.54
C PHE A 48 -2.99 -15.56 -9.38
N LEU A 49 -3.86 -16.59 -9.38
CA LEU A 49 -5.30 -16.42 -9.16
C LEU A 49 -5.61 -15.79 -7.79
N HIS A 50 -4.92 -16.22 -6.75
CA HIS A 50 -5.08 -15.64 -5.41
C HIS A 50 -4.58 -14.20 -5.35
N LEU A 51 -3.49 -13.87 -6.07
CA LEU A 51 -3.03 -12.49 -6.20
C LEU A 51 -4.06 -11.61 -6.92
N GLN A 52 -4.75 -12.14 -7.94
CA GLN A 52 -5.85 -11.42 -8.60
C GLN A 52 -7.03 -11.19 -7.65
N GLN A 53 -7.39 -12.18 -6.82
CA GLN A 53 -8.42 -12.01 -5.79
C GLN A 53 -8.04 -10.93 -4.79
N ILE A 54 -6.78 -10.93 -4.32
CA ILE A 54 -6.25 -9.88 -3.42
C ILE A 54 -6.30 -8.52 -4.11
N ALA A 55 -5.88 -8.44 -5.38
CA ALA A 55 -5.83 -7.20 -6.14
C ALA A 55 -7.21 -6.63 -6.51
N ALA A 56 -8.27 -7.46 -6.49
CA ALA A 56 -9.63 -7.01 -6.75
C ALA A 56 -10.20 -6.14 -5.63
N GLU A 57 -9.66 -6.26 -4.41
CA GLU A 57 -10.07 -5.48 -3.25
C GLU A 57 -9.13 -4.27 -3.05
N GLU A 58 -9.66 -3.07 -3.17
CA GLU A 58 -8.90 -1.80 -3.12
C GLU A 58 -8.08 -1.65 -1.82
N GLN A 59 -8.62 -2.13 -0.70
CA GLN A 59 -7.93 -2.12 0.60
C GLN A 59 -6.64 -2.95 0.59
N PHE A 60 -6.54 -3.99 -0.25
CA PHE A 60 -5.35 -4.84 -0.35
C PHE A 60 -4.51 -4.55 -1.58
N PHE A 61 -5.10 -4.00 -2.64
CA PHE A 61 -4.41 -3.62 -3.87
C PHE A 61 -3.20 -2.72 -3.61
N ARG A 62 -3.29 -1.83 -2.61
CA ARG A 62 -2.19 -0.95 -2.16
C ARG A 62 -0.92 -1.69 -1.74
N PHE A 63 -1.00 -2.96 -1.35
CA PHE A 63 0.17 -3.74 -0.92
C PHE A 63 0.77 -4.60 -2.04
N LEU A 64 0.15 -4.61 -3.23
CA LEU A 64 0.49 -5.57 -4.28
C LEU A 64 1.95 -5.46 -4.72
N LEU A 65 2.43 -4.23 -4.97
CA LEU A 65 3.82 -3.99 -5.39
C LEU A 65 4.82 -4.45 -4.31
N TRP A 66 4.50 -4.22 -3.04
CA TRP A 66 5.32 -4.64 -1.92
C TRP A 66 5.32 -6.16 -1.73
N LEU A 67 4.18 -6.82 -1.91
CA LEU A 67 4.04 -8.27 -1.85
C LEU A 67 4.88 -8.97 -2.92
N VAL A 68 4.82 -8.48 -4.17
CA VAL A 68 5.41 -9.21 -5.32
C VAL A 68 6.85 -8.79 -5.65
N ALA A 69 7.22 -7.54 -5.38
CA ALA A 69 8.49 -6.98 -5.82
C ALA A 69 9.34 -6.35 -4.70
N ASP A 70 8.84 -6.34 -3.45
CA ASP A 70 9.49 -5.68 -2.32
C ASP A 70 9.77 -4.19 -2.60
N ARG A 71 8.85 -3.55 -3.32
CA ARG A 71 8.91 -2.14 -3.68
C ARG A 71 7.65 -1.40 -3.23
N VAL A 72 7.79 -0.11 -3.03
CA VAL A 72 6.70 0.82 -2.71
C VAL A 72 6.69 1.96 -3.74
N CYS A 73 5.52 2.52 -4.01
CA CYS A 73 5.31 3.69 -4.87
C CYS A 73 4.14 4.49 -4.31
N PRO A 74 4.37 5.28 -3.24
CA PRO A 74 3.30 5.97 -2.53
C PRO A 74 2.51 6.96 -3.38
N GLU A 75 3.15 7.53 -4.40
CA GLU A 75 2.53 8.44 -5.38
C GLU A 75 1.43 7.76 -6.19
N CYS A 76 1.50 6.43 -6.34
CA CYS A 76 0.49 5.59 -6.99
C CYS A 76 -0.39 4.81 -5.98
N GLY A 77 -0.35 5.18 -4.69
CA GLY A 77 -1.09 4.49 -3.63
C GLY A 77 -0.54 3.10 -3.27
N GLN A 78 0.64 2.72 -3.79
CA GLN A 78 1.28 1.45 -3.47
C GLN A 78 2.22 1.62 -2.27
N ILE A 79 1.91 0.98 -1.15
CA ILE A 79 2.61 1.16 0.13
C ILE A 79 2.92 -0.21 0.76
N ASP A 80 3.84 -0.21 1.73
CA ASP A 80 4.05 -1.34 2.62
C ASP A 80 3.23 -1.18 3.92
N VAL A 81 3.35 -2.17 4.81
CA VAL A 81 2.66 -2.19 6.10
C VAL A 81 3.18 -1.11 7.05
N ASP A 82 4.48 -0.80 7.02
CA ASP A 82 5.06 0.20 7.91
C ASP A 82 4.51 1.59 7.58
N MET A 83 4.46 1.94 6.30
CA MET A 83 3.81 3.14 5.78
C MET A 83 2.32 3.18 6.12
N MET A 84 1.59 2.07 5.98
CA MET A 84 0.19 2.01 6.39
C MET A 84 0.01 2.38 7.87
N MET A 85 0.86 1.85 8.76
CA MET A 85 0.81 2.16 10.18
C MET A 85 1.18 3.62 10.48
N GLU A 86 2.12 4.21 9.73
CA GLU A 86 2.43 5.64 9.80
C GLU A 86 1.25 6.52 9.38
N VAL A 87 0.60 6.19 8.27
CA VAL A 87 -0.59 6.91 7.79
C VAL A 87 -1.73 6.80 8.80
N LYS A 88 -1.97 5.62 9.37
CA LYS A 88 -2.96 5.44 10.45
C LYS A 88 -2.65 6.31 11.66
N ARG A 89 -1.38 6.38 12.08
CA ARG A 89 -0.94 7.24 13.20
C ARG A 89 -1.15 8.72 12.91
N HIS A 90 -0.79 9.17 11.70
CA HIS A 90 -0.98 10.55 11.25
C HIS A 90 -2.46 10.95 11.25
N LYS A 91 -3.30 10.10 10.64
CA LYS A 91 -4.76 10.28 10.63
C LYS A 91 -5.34 10.29 12.03
N MET A 92 -4.91 9.38 12.91
CA MET A 92 -5.35 9.32 14.30
C MET A 92 -4.98 10.59 15.07
N ALA A 93 -3.75 11.10 14.89
CA ALA A 93 -3.31 12.34 15.54
C ALA A 93 -4.18 13.54 15.12
N ALA A 94 -4.51 13.65 13.84
CA ALA A 94 -5.43 14.67 13.33
C ALA A 94 -6.82 14.53 13.95
N LEU A 95 -7.35 13.30 14.09
CA LEU A 95 -8.68 13.07 14.68
C LEU A 95 -8.73 13.34 16.19
N VAL A 96 -7.69 12.97 16.95
CA VAL A 96 -7.61 13.17 18.41
C VAL A 96 -7.55 14.65 18.75
N SER A 97 -6.85 15.47 17.95
CA SER A 97 -6.87 16.94 18.10
C SER A 97 -8.28 17.54 17.95
N GLY A 98 -9.19 16.83 17.28
CA GLY A 98 -10.61 17.16 17.14
C GLY A 98 -11.51 16.62 18.26
N GLY A 99 -10.96 16.04 19.33
CA GLY A 99 -11.70 15.64 20.54
C GLY A 99 -12.49 14.33 20.45
N ARG A 100 -12.25 13.47 19.45
CA ARG A 100 -12.87 12.14 19.35
C ARG A 100 -11.90 11.04 19.78
N SER A 101 -12.40 10.09 20.57
CA SER A 101 -11.73 8.80 20.83
C SER A 101 -12.04 7.84 19.68
N TYR A 102 -11.05 7.05 19.23
CA TYR A 102 -11.20 6.13 18.10
C TYR A 102 -10.47 4.81 18.36
N ASP A 103 -11.04 3.71 17.86
CA ASP A 103 -10.38 2.40 17.81
C ASP A 103 -9.40 2.35 16.61
N PRO A 104 -8.10 2.06 16.80
CA PRO A 104 -7.12 1.94 15.72
C PRO A 104 -7.47 0.93 14.61
N ASN A 105 -8.26 -0.09 14.93
CA ASN A 105 -8.69 -1.11 13.97
C ASN A 105 -9.83 -0.64 13.07
N GLU A 106 -10.58 0.38 13.48
CA GLU A 106 -11.66 0.97 12.68
C GLU A 106 -11.17 2.09 11.74
N ILE A 107 -9.88 2.47 11.83
CA ILE A 107 -9.31 3.51 10.97
C ILE A 107 -9.10 2.95 9.56
N VAL A 108 -10.05 3.26 8.68
CA VAL A 108 -9.93 3.03 7.24
C VAL A 108 -8.99 4.07 6.65
N VAL A 109 -7.95 3.62 5.94
CA VAL A 109 -7.00 4.49 5.23
C VAL A 109 -7.41 4.61 3.77
N THR A 110 -7.61 5.83 3.33
CA THR A 110 -7.92 6.19 1.94
C THR A 110 -6.66 6.70 1.23
N ASP A 111 -6.71 6.79 -0.09
CA ASP A 111 -5.60 7.31 -0.89
C ASP A 111 -5.34 8.80 -0.62
N ALA A 112 -6.39 9.55 -0.27
CA ALA A 112 -6.26 10.93 0.18
C ALA A 112 -5.47 11.03 1.50
N ASP A 113 -5.67 10.10 2.44
CA ASP A 113 -4.93 10.06 3.70
C ASP A 113 -3.44 9.74 3.45
N ILE A 114 -3.15 8.83 2.51
CA ILE A 114 -1.79 8.52 2.08
C ILE A 114 -1.13 9.79 1.52
N LEU A 115 -1.77 10.44 0.56
CA LEU A 115 -1.22 11.65 -0.06
C LEU A 115 -1.09 12.82 0.91
N ASP A 116 -2.00 12.97 1.88
CA ASP A 116 -1.88 13.96 2.95
C ASP A 116 -0.65 13.68 3.82
N TYR A 117 -0.46 12.41 4.23
CA TYR A 117 0.72 11.99 4.97
C TYR A 117 2.01 12.34 4.22
N PHE A 118 2.14 11.95 2.96
CA PHE A 118 3.34 12.24 2.18
C PHE A 118 3.54 13.74 1.91
N ARG A 119 2.46 14.51 1.69
CA ARG A 119 2.55 15.97 1.59
C ARG A 119 3.07 16.60 2.88
N SER A 120 2.56 16.14 4.03
CA SER A 120 3.01 16.62 5.34
C SER A 120 4.49 16.34 5.61
N LYS A 121 5.04 15.26 5.03
CA LYS A 121 6.47 14.91 5.09
C LYS A 121 7.31 15.63 4.03
N SER A 122 6.74 15.92 2.85
CA SER A 122 7.46 16.59 1.75
C SER A 122 7.81 18.05 2.02
N SER A 123 7.10 18.75 2.91
CA SER A 123 7.52 20.09 3.37
C SER A 123 8.84 20.07 4.15
N VAL A 124 9.33 18.87 4.51
CA VAL A 124 10.62 18.61 5.17
C VAL A 124 11.68 18.06 4.19
N ALA A 125 11.31 17.67 2.97
CA ALA A 125 12.19 16.97 2.05
C ALA A 125 12.20 17.61 0.65
N SER A 126 12.97 18.69 0.50
CA SER A 126 13.33 19.28 -0.79
C SER A 126 14.43 18.50 -1.54
N ASP A 127 14.68 17.23 -1.19
CA ASP A 127 15.94 16.56 -1.59
C ASP A 127 15.82 15.03 -1.78
N VAL A 128 14.70 14.54 -2.30
CA VAL A 128 14.60 13.13 -2.71
C VAL A 128 14.51 13.07 -4.23
N SER A 129 15.61 12.67 -4.87
CA SER A 129 15.60 12.32 -6.29
C SER A 129 14.62 11.16 -6.50
N HIS A 130 13.44 11.43 -7.08
CA HIS A 130 12.48 10.37 -7.36
C HIS A 130 13.09 9.38 -8.37
N PRO A 131 13.06 8.06 -8.10
CA PRO A 131 13.60 7.03 -9.00
C PRO A 131 12.86 6.94 -10.35
N PHE A 132 11.71 7.61 -10.46
CA PHE A 132 10.93 7.74 -11.68
C PHE A 132 10.90 9.17 -12.24
N GLN A 133 11.66 10.13 -11.67
CA GLN A 133 11.68 11.50 -12.18
C GLN A 133 12.07 11.53 -13.66
N GLY A 134 13.10 10.75 -14.04
CA GLY A 134 13.50 10.62 -15.44
C GLY A 134 12.42 10.01 -16.36
N PHE A 135 11.56 9.13 -15.85
CA PHE A 135 10.45 8.56 -16.62
C PHE A 135 9.29 9.56 -16.76
N ILE A 136 8.99 10.32 -15.71
CA ILE A 136 7.98 11.38 -15.73
C ILE A 136 8.41 12.52 -16.65
N ASP A 137 9.68 12.93 -16.58
CA ASP A 137 10.27 13.95 -17.44
C ASP A 137 10.28 13.50 -18.91
N ASP A 138 10.53 12.21 -19.19
CA ASP A 138 10.44 11.65 -20.54
C ASP A 138 9.01 11.67 -21.08
N ILE A 139 8.01 11.31 -20.27
CA ILE A 139 6.59 11.39 -20.67
C ILE A 139 6.20 12.85 -20.95
N ALA A 140 6.59 13.78 -20.08
CA ALA A 140 6.31 15.19 -20.26
C ALA A 140 6.96 15.74 -21.54
N GLY A 141 8.23 15.37 -21.80
CA GLY A 141 8.95 15.75 -23.02
C GLY A 141 8.39 15.11 -24.30
N VAL A 142 7.77 13.94 -24.23
CA VAL A 142 7.03 13.34 -25.36
C VAL A 142 5.75 14.12 -25.65
N CYS A 143 4.99 14.50 -24.61
CA CYS A 143 3.79 15.32 -24.76
C CYS A 143 4.08 16.71 -25.40
N ASP A 144 5.17 17.36 -25.01
CA ASP A 144 5.56 18.66 -25.58
C ASP A 144 6.07 18.56 -27.04
N ARG A 145 6.71 17.44 -27.41
CA ARG A 145 7.09 17.17 -28.81
C ARG A 145 5.87 16.96 -29.72
N HIS A 146 4.84 16.28 -29.25
CA HIS A 146 3.60 16.13 -30.01
C HIS A 146 2.80 17.43 -30.14
N ARG A 147 2.91 18.35 -29.17
CA ARG A 147 2.26 19.67 -29.23
C ARG A 147 2.99 20.65 -30.17
N SER A 148 4.30 20.49 -30.37
CA SER A 148 5.11 21.35 -31.26
C SER A 148 5.14 20.90 -32.73
N GLN A 149 4.78 19.66 -33.04
CA GLN A 149 4.64 19.16 -34.42
C GLN A 149 3.23 19.29 -35.01
N GLY A 150 2.27 19.82 -34.24
CA GLY A 150 0.89 20.07 -34.67
C GLY A 150 0.61 21.53 -35.03
N ARG A 151 1.47 22.17 -35.84
CA ARG A 151 1.22 23.51 -36.39
C ARG A 151 1.65 23.61 -37.85
#